data_AF-A0A4P2QH56-F1
#
_entry.id   AF-A0A4P2QH56-F1
#
_cell.length_a   1.000
_cell.length_b   1.000
_cell.length_c   1.000
_cell.angle_alpha   90.00
_cell.angle_beta   90.00
_cell.angle_gamma   90.00
#
_symmetry.space_group_name_H-M   'P 1'
#
loop_
_entity.id
_entity.type
_entity.pdbx_description
1 polymer ?
#
loop_
_entity_poly.entity_id
_entity_poly.type
_entity_poly.pdbx_seq_one_letter_code
_entity_poly.pdbx_strand_id
1 'polypeptide(L)'
;MQPNLARGKTRSAERLLESRVEATAPGDIFLVCSDGLWGPVPEGQIAGILTAHRDLGLAASLLVDLANEHGGPDNVTCVLARLGGG
;
A
#
# COMPACT_ATOMS: atom_id res chain seq x y z
N MET A 1 -34.71 -10.52 -35.01
CA MET A 1 -34.20 -10.15 -33.68
C MET A 1 -33.12 -11.16 -33.30
N GLN A 2 -31.84 -10.78 -33.42
CA GLN A 2 -30.71 -11.60 -33.00
C GLN A 2 -30.30 -11.19 -31.56
N PRO A 3 -29.97 -12.13 -30.67
CA PRO A 3 -29.53 -11.80 -29.31
C PRO A 3 -28.10 -11.25 -29.32
N ASN A 4 -27.85 -10.17 -28.56
CA ASN A 4 -26.54 -9.55 -28.43
C ASN A 4 -25.66 -10.36 -27.46
N LEU A 5 -24.64 -10.99 -28.02
CA LEU A 5 -23.51 -11.61 -27.34
C LEU A 5 -22.59 -10.51 -26.77
N ALA A 6 -22.79 -10.14 -25.51
CA ALA A 6 -21.81 -9.33 -24.78
C ALA A 6 -20.57 -10.20 -24.49
N ARG A 7 -19.55 -10.09 -25.36
CA ARG A 7 -18.26 -10.75 -25.21
C ARG A 7 -17.61 -10.26 -23.91
N GLY A 8 -17.47 -11.15 -22.93
CA GLY A 8 -16.55 -10.95 -21.81
C GLY A 8 -15.15 -10.73 -22.36
N LYS A 9 -14.60 -9.52 -22.14
CA LYS A 9 -13.18 -9.28 -22.36
C LYS A 9 -12.45 -9.86 -21.14
N THR A 10 -12.19 -11.17 -21.17
CA THR A 10 -11.15 -11.76 -20.33
C THR A 10 -9.83 -11.17 -20.81
N ARG A 11 -9.40 -10.08 -20.19
CA ARG A 11 -8.07 -9.51 -20.42
C ARG A 11 -7.13 -10.38 -19.59
N SER A 12 -6.59 -11.43 -20.20
CA SER A 12 -5.37 -12.08 -19.70
C SER A 12 -4.28 -11.02 -19.72
N ALA A 13 -4.15 -10.28 -18.62
CA ALA A 13 -3.08 -9.32 -18.45
C ALA A 13 -1.81 -10.12 -18.21
N GLU A 14 -0.95 -10.19 -19.23
CA GLU A 14 0.43 -10.62 -19.05
C GLU A 14 1.05 -9.68 -18.00
N ARG A 15 1.32 -10.21 -16.81
CA ARG A 15 1.83 -9.43 -15.69
C ARG A 15 3.31 -9.19 -15.95
N LEU A 16 3.62 -8.05 -16.55
CA LEU A 16 5.01 -7.63 -16.77
C LEU A 16 5.66 -7.34 -15.41
N LEU A 17 6.87 -7.86 -15.21
CA LEU A 17 7.68 -7.53 -14.05
C LEU A 17 8.27 -6.14 -14.25
N GLU A 18 7.94 -5.21 -13.36
CA GLU A 18 8.58 -3.91 -13.28
C GLU A 18 9.64 -3.93 -12.17
N SER A 19 10.83 -3.41 -12.45
CA SER A 19 11.88 -3.21 -11.45
C SER A 19 12.30 -1.75 -11.42
N ARG A 20 12.63 -1.24 -10.23
CA ARG A 20 13.13 0.12 -9.98
C ARG A 20 14.25 0.05 -8.95
N VAL A 21 15.16 1.03 -9.01
CA VAL A 21 16.26 1.20 -8.06
C VAL A 21 16.26 2.66 -7.64
N GLU A 22 16.20 2.89 -6.34
CA GLU A 22 16.20 4.22 -5.75
C GLU A 22 17.39 4.36 -4.79
N ALA A 23 17.97 5.55 -4.70
CA ALA A 23 18.98 5.85 -3.70
C ALA A 23 18.36 5.87 -2.30
N THR A 24 19.09 5.42 -1.29
CA THR A 24 18.60 5.29 0.09
C THR A 24 19.58 5.91 1.08
N ALA A 25 19.07 6.32 2.23
CA ALA A 25 19.82 6.86 3.35
C ALA A 25 19.50 6.11 4.66
N PRO A 26 20.46 6.03 5.60
CA PRO A 26 20.20 5.49 6.92
C PRO A 26 19.00 6.15 7.59
N GLY A 27 18.10 5.35 8.15
CA GLY A 27 16.88 5.81 8.79
C GLY A 27 15.65 5.87 7.88
N ASP A 28 15.80 5.72 6.56
CA ASP A 28 14.68 5.64 5.62
C ASP A 28 13.70 4.55 6.02
N ILE A 29 12.40 4.84 5.85
CA ILE A 29 11.32 3.90 6.11
C ILE A 29 10.71 3.48 4.78
N PHE A 30 10.69 2.18 4.53
CA PHE A 30 9.98 1.56 3.42
C PHE A 30 8.61 1.08 3.90
N LEU A 31 7.57 1.48 3.18
CA LEU A 31 6.22 0.97 3.32
C LEU A 31 5.89 0.11 2.09
N VAL A 32 5.58 -1.15 2.33
CA VAL A 32 4.93 -2.02 1.34
C VAL A 32 3.52 -2.28 1.83
N CYS A 33 2.50 -2.04 0.99
CA CYS A 33 1.11 -2.20 1.39
C CYS A 33 0.22 -2.72 0.25
N SER A 34 -0.94 -3.26 0.64
CA SER A 34 -2.04 -3.51 -0.29
C SER A 34 -2.78 -2.21 -0.63
N ASP A 35 -3.60 -2.26 -1.68
CA ASP A 35 -4.57 -1.21 -2.05
C ASP A 35 -5.61 -0.93 -0.96
N GLY A 36 -5.81 -1.87 -0.04
CA GLY A 36 -6.60 -1.65 1.17
C GLY A 36 -6.08 -0.51 2.06
N LEU A 37 -4.80 -0.13 1.95
CA LEU A 37 -4.25 1.04 2.65
C LEU A 37 -4.25 2.30 1.78
N TRP A 38 -3.51 2.29 0.66
CA TRP A 38 -3.28 3.52 -0.12
C TRP A 38 -4.49 3.97 -0.94
N GLY A 39 -5.46 3.08 -1.19
CA GLY A 39 -6.72 3.43 -1.85
C GLY A 39 -7.59 4.36 -1.01
N PRO A 40 -7.96 3.99 0.23
CA PRO A 40 -8.82 4.80 1.09
C PRO A 40 -8.08 5.88 1.90
N VAL A 41 -6.79 5.71 2.21
CA VAL A 41 -6.04 6.63 3.08
C VAL A 41 -5.22 7.64 2.27
N PRO A 42 -5.36 8.95 2.52
CA PRO A 42 -4.52 9.97 1.88
C PRO A 42 -3.02 9.82 2.22
N GLU A 43 -2.15 9.93 1.22
CA GLU A 43 -0.69 9.80 1.36
C GLU A 43 -0.11 10.70 2.46
N GLY A 44 -0.63 11.92 2.63
CA GLY A 44 -0.19 12.85 3.67
C GLY A 44 -0.43 12.34 5.10
N GLN A 45 -1.50 11.58 5.34
CA GLN A 45 -1.77 10.98 6.65
C GLN A 45 -0.84 9.78 6.89
N ILE A 46 -0.59 8.97 5.85
CA ILE A 46 0.39 7.88 5.89
C ILE A 46 1.77 8.44 6.27
N ALA A 47 2.23 9.47 5.56
CA ALA A 47 3.50 10.13 5.84
C ALA A 47 3.55 10.75 7.25
N GLY A 48 2.43 11.31 7.72
CA GLY A 48 2.30 11.84 9.08
C GLY A 48 2.56 10.77 10.14
N ILE A 49 1.95 9.59 10.01
CA ILE A 49 2.16 8.47 10.94
C ILE A 49 3.63 7.99 10.89
N LEU A 50 4.18 7.79 9.70
CA LEU A 50 5.55 7.28 9.55
C LEU A 50 6.61 8.25 10.11
N THR A 51 6.36 9.56 10.07
CA THR A 51 7.27 10.57 10.59
C THR A 51 7.11 10.81 12.10
N ALA A 52 5.90 10.65 12.64
CA ALA A 52 5.61 10.86 14.06
C ALA A 52 6.08 9.69 14.95
N HIS A 53 6.15 8.47 14.42
CA HIS A 53 6.38 7.27 15.21
C HIS A 53 7.71 6.59 14.90
N ARG A 54 8.56 6.42 15.93
CA ARG A 54 9.82 5.67 15.81
C ARG A 54 9.62 4.15 15.90
N ASP A 55 8.64 3.72 16.66
CA ASP A 55 8.25 2.31 16.74
C ASP A 55 7.45 1.94 15.48
N LEU A 56 8.02 1.06 14.66
CA LEU A 56 7.39 0.61 13.42
C LEU A 56 6.19 -0.31 13.67
N GLY A 57 6.18 -1.07 14.77
CA GLY A 57 5.05 -1.91 15.12
C GLY A 57 3.82 -1.06 15.42
N LEU A 58 4.00 -0.02 16.24
CA LEU A 58 2.96 0.96 16.51
C LEU A 58 2.50 1.69 15.24
N ALA A 59 3.46 2.16 14.42
CA ALA A 59 3.13 2.85 13.17
C ALA A 59 2.31 1.95 12.22
N ALA A 60 2.68 0.67 12.10
CA ALA A 60 1.94 -0.29 11.28
C ALA A 60 0.52 -0.51 11.79
N SER A 61 0.32 -0.66 13.12
CA SER A 61 -1.02 -0.76 13.71
C SER A 61 -1.87 0.48 13.42
N LEU A 62 -1.31 1.68 13.61
CA LEU A 62 -2.02 2.93 13.35
C LEU A 62 -2.41 3.08 11.87
N LEU A 63 -1.57 2.61 10.93
CA LEU A 63 -1.93 2.63 9.51
C LEU A 63 -3.09 1.69 9.19
N VAL A 64 -3.14 0.50 9.82
CA VAL A 64 -4.26 -0.44 9.66
C VAL A 64 -5.54 0.15 10.24
N ASP A 65 -5.48 0.73 11.45
CA ASP A 65 -6.63 1.37 12.08
C ASP A 65 -7.16 2.53 11.22
N LEU A 66 -6.26 3.38 10.72
CA LEU A 66 -6.61 4.51 9.86
C LEU A 66 -7.28 4.05 8.55
N ALA A 67 -6.81 2.96 7.96
CA ALA A 67 -7.43 2.38 6.77
C ALA A 67 -8.85 1.86 7.05
N ASN A 68 -9.05 1.19 8.19
CA ASN A 68 -10.36 0.72 8.62
C ASN A 68 -11.32 1.91 8.87
N GLU A 69 -10.84 3.00 9.46
CA GLU A 69 -11.63 4.22 9.68
C GLU A 69 -12.05 4.90 8.37
N HIS A 70 -11.22 4.84 7.33
CA HIS A 70 -11.52 5.39 6.00
C HIS A 70 -12.45 4.48 5.17
N GLY A 71 -13.04 3.45 5.76
CA GLY A 71 -13.91 2.51 5.06
C GLY A 71 -13.16 1.58 4.12
N GLY A 72 -11.89 1.30 4.44
CA GLY A 72 -11.06 0.36 3.70
C GLY A 72 -11.70 -1.03 3.59
N PRO A 73 -11.30 -1.81 2.58
CA PRO A 73 -11.75 -3.19 2.45
C PRO A 73 -11.21 -4.02 3.62
N ASP A 74 -11.90 -5.12 3.95
CA ASP A 74 -11.55 -6.03 5.06
C ASP A 74 -10.09 -6.55 5.04
N ASN A 75 -9.41 -6.49 3.89
CA ASN A 75 -8.05 -6.99 3.71
C ASN A 75 -7.00 -5.87 3.59
N VAL A 76 -6.71 -5.20 4.71
CA VAL A 76 -5.60 -4.23 4.81
C VAL A 76 -4.32 -4.93 5.27
N THR A 77 -3.24 -4.82 4.48
CA THR A 77 -1.92 -5.35 4.84
C THR A 77 -0.85 -4.28 4.63
N CYS A 78 0.05 -4.12 5.59
CA CYS A 78 1.27 -3.33 5.41
C CYS A 78 2.49 -3.98 6.09
N VAL A 79 3.66 -3.67 5.55
CA VAL A 79 4.98 -4.03 6.10
C VAL A 79 5.81 -2.77 6.13
N LEU A 80 6.41 -2.49 7.29
CA LEU A 80 7.35 -1.40 7.50
C LEU A 80 8.74 -1.97 7.74
N ALA A 81 9.72 -1.39 7.04
CA ALA A 81 11.13 -1.67 7.27
C ALA A 81 11.89 -0.36 7.39
N ARG A 82 12.77 -0.25 8.38
CA ARG A 82 13.68 0.88 8.52
C ARG A 82 15.07 0.46 8.12
N LEU A 83 15.69 1.21 7.21
CA LEU A 83 17.07 1.00 6.84
C LEU A 83 17.96 1.35 8.03
N GLY A 84 18.67 0.36 8.57
CA GLY A 84 19.64 0.58 9.64
C GLY A 84 20.79 1.48 9.17
N GLY A 85 21.21 2.38 10.05
CA GLY A 85 22.56 2.96 10.02
C GLY A 85 23.39 2.22 11.04
N GLY A 86 24.64 1.89 10.71
CA GLY A 86 25.57 1.20 11.62
C GLY A 86 25.79 1.91 12.94
#